data_AF-A0A1Z9K1P5-F1
#
_entry.id   AF-A0A1Z9K1P5-F1
#
_cell.length_a   1.000
_cell.length_b   1.000
_cell.length_c   1.000
_cell.angle_alpha   90.00
_cell.angle_beta   90.00
_cell.angle_gamma   90.00
#
_symmetry.space_group_name_H-M   'P 1'
#
loop_
_entity.id
_entity.type
_entity.pdbx_description
1 polymer ?
#
loop_
_entity_poly.entity_id
_entity_poly.type
_entity_poly.pdbx_seq_one_letter_code
_entity_poly.pdbx_strand_id
1 'polypeptide(L)'
;MAGSTMMVNLSRLIRAGRPRTHSGSAASMIKSLPNAITLFRTAASLIIPLLMLQGDEITRWAALILYALAAGTDWLDGLLARQLDAITTFGRMLDPIADKLLMAGCLFALLAMDNWGWLFFVPALLIILREVLIAGLREFVAGHSIILHVTWLAKFKTTAQLVAVGFAISVPLMPPLWPVEMVTIGLIWLAAFLTVASGWDYFQKALQHDFFS
;
A
#
# COMPACT_ATOMS: atom_id res chain seq x y z
N MET A 1 -7.59 31.20 64.59
CA MET A 1 -7.95 30.84 63.20
C MET A 1 -6.73 31.01 62.27
N ALA A 2 -5.65 30.23 62.45
CA ALA A 2 -4.41 30.39 61.66
C ALA A 2 -3.75 29.05 61.24
N GLY A 3 -4.44 27.91 61.41
CA GLY A 3 -3.91 26.57 61.10
C GLY A 3 -4.32 25.99 59.74
N SER A 4 -5.37 26.52 59.11
CA SER A 4 -5.97 25.91 57.91
C SER A 4 -5.29 26.34 56.60
N THR A 5 -4.73 27.55 56.54
CA THR A 5 -4.14 28.11 55.32
C THR A 5 -2.77 27.50 54.96
N MET A 6 -2.05 26.92 55.93
CA MET A 6 -0.72 26.37 55.72
C MET A 6 -0.75 24.95 55.10
N MET A 7 -1.79 24.15 55.37
CA MET A 7 -1.95 22.82 54.76
C MET A 7 -2.37 22.86 53.28
N VAL A 8 -3.03 23.94 52.84
CA VAL A 8 -3.46 24.09 51.44
C VAL A 8 -2.27 24.39 50.51
N ASN A 9 -1.19 24.97 51.02
CA ASN A 9 0.01 25.25 50.20
C ASN A 9 0.96 24.06 50.08
N LEU A 10 1.01 23.16 51.07
CA LEU A 10 1.91 22.00 51.03
C LEU A 10 1.49 20.97 49.97
N SER A 11 0.18 20.80 49.76
CA SER A 11 -0.37 19.89 48.75
C SER A 11 -0.12 20.37 47.30
N ARG A 12 0.04 21.69 47.10
CA ARG A 12 0.42 22.26 45.79
C ARG A 12 1.91 22.10 45.50
N LEU A 13 2.77 22.17 46.52
CA LEU A 13 4.22 21.96 46.40
C LEU A 13 4.59 20.50 46.11
N ILE A 14 3.82 19.52 46.62
CA ILE A 14 4.07 18.10 46.33
C ILE A 14 3.67 17.71 44.88
N ARG A 15 2.76 18.47 44.24
CA ARG A 15 2.42 18.26 42.81
C ARG A 15 3.39 18.92 41.83
N ALA A 16 4.28 19.80 42.29
CA ALA A 16 5.23 20.51 41.44
C ALA A 16 6.54 19.73 41.16
N GLY A 17 6.73 18.58 41.81
CA GLY A 17 8.02 17.87 41.83
C GLY A 17 8.05 16.50 41.16
N ARG A 18 7.14 16.16 40.22
CA ARG A 18 7.34 14.95 39.42
C ARG A 18 8.34 15.25 38.30
N PRO A 19 9.58 14.72 38.35
CA PRO A 19 10.50 14.86 37.23
C PRO A 19 9.82 14.27 35.99
N ARG A 20 9.78 15.05 34.90
CA ARG A 20 9.48 14.52 33.57
C ARG A 20 10.61 13.54 33.24
N THR A 21 10.42 12.27 33.56
CA THR A 21 11.34 11.22 33.15
C THR A 21 11.38 11.26 31.64
N HIS A 22 12.54 11.58 31.08
CA HIS A 22 12.86 11.45 29.65
C HIS A 22 12.84 9.97 29.25
N SER A 23 11.66 9.32 29.25
CA SER A 23 11.44 8.04 28.57
C SER A 23 11.16 8.23 27.07
N GLY A 24 11.37 9.45 26.56
CA GLY A 24 10.76 9.96 25.33
C GLY A 24 11.54 9.77 24.03
N SER A 25 12.52 8.88 23.95
CA SER A 25 13.25 8.62 22.69
C SER A 25 12.87 7.29 22.04
N ALA A 26 12.99 6.17 22.76
CA ALA A 26 12.66 4.87 22.20
C ALA A 26 11.14 4.68 22.01
N ALA A 27 10.32 5.07 23.00
CA ALA A 27 8.87 4.92 22.92
C ALA A 27 8.20 5.87 21.90
N SER A 28 8.80 7.03 21.62
CA SER A 28 8.34 7.94 20.56
C SER A 28 8.75 7.44 19.18
N MET A 29 9.98 6.90 19.04
CA MET A 29 10.49 6.29 17.81
C MET A 29 9.70 5.04 17.40
N ILE A 30 9.31 4.19 18.36
CA ILE A 30 8.46 3.01 18.12
C ILE A 30 7.05 3.42 17.66
N LYS A 31 6.51 4.54 18.17
CA LYS A 31 5.21 5.07 17.74
C LYS A 31 5.25 5.77 16.38
N SER A 32 6.40 6.28 15.95
CA SER A 32 6.55 6.90 14.62
C SER A 32 6.84 5.90 13.51
N LEU A 33 7.20 4.66 13.85
CA LEU A 33 7.61 3.63 12.90
C LEU A 33 6.56 3.34 11.81
N PRO A 34 5.26 3.14 12.12
CA PRO A 34 4.26 2.87 11.08
C PRO A 34 4.14 4.03 10.06
N ASN A 35 4.15 5.28 10.53
CA ASN A 35 4.05 6.44 9.63
C ASN A 35 5.30 6.58 8.75
N ALA A 36 6.48 6.25 9.28
CA ALA A 36 7.72 6.28 8.51
C ALA A 36 7.71 5.25 7.37
N ILE A 37 7.11 4.07 7.60
CA ILE A 37 7.00 3.03 6.60
C ILE A 37 5.99 3.42 5.50
N THR A 38 4.83 3.98 5.86
CA THR A 38 3.88 4.56 4.87
C THR A 38 4.56 5.62 4.01
N LEU A 39 5.32 6.54 4.63
CA LEU A 39 6.01 7.61 3.91
C LEU A 39 7.09 7.06 2.99
N PHE A 40 7.88 6.11 3.48
CA PHE A 40 8.88 5.39 2.69
C PHE A 40 8.23 4.73 1.47
N ARG A 41 7.11 4.01 1.66
CA ARG A 41 6.41 3.32 0.58
C ARG A 41 5.85 4.29 -0.44
N THR A 42 5.29 5.40 0.02
CA THR A 42 4.80 6.47 -0.85
C THR A 42 5.94 7.02 -1.71
N ALA A 43 7.09 7.33 -1.11
CA ALA A 43 8.26 7.81 -1.86
C ALA A 43 8.79 6.74 -2.83
N ALA A 44 8.94 5.50 -2.36
CA ALA A 44 9.39 4.37 -3.17
C ALA A 44 8.49 4.15 -4.39
N SER A 45 7.17 4.22 -4.22
CA SER A 45 6.19 4.05 -5.30
C SER A 45 6.37 5.02 -6.46
N LEU A 46 6.89 6.24 -6.19
CA LEU A 46 7.18 7.24 -7.21
C LEU A 46 8.58 7.05 -7.82
N ILE A 47 9.54 6.57 -7.04
CA ILE A 47 10.93 6.41 -7.47
C ILE A 47 11.12 5.15 -8.32
N ILE A 48 10.46 4.04 -7.98
CA ILE A 48 10.61 2.75 -8.69
C ILE A 48 10.37 2.88 -10.20
N PRO A 49 9.24 3.48 -10.67
CA PRO A 49 9.00 3.66 -12.11
C PRO A 49 10.09 4.49 -12.80
N LEU A 50 10.57 5.55 -12.12
CA LEU A 50 11.62 6.41 -12.66
C LEU A 50 12.96 5.67 -12.81
N LEU A 51 13.30 4.79 -11.86
CA LEU A 51 14.47 3.93 -11.97
C LEU A 51 14.33 2.93 -13.12
N MET A 52 13.15 2.34 -13.31
CA MET A 52 12.89 1.42 -14.41
C MET A 52 13.07 2.07 -15.79
N LEU A 53 12.64 3.33 -15.93
CA LEU A 53 12.73 4.08 -17.19
C LEU A 53 14.16 4.52 -17.55
N GLN A 54 15.09 4.60 -16.60
CA GLN A 54 16.51 4.86 -16.90
C GLN A 54 17.15 3.69 -17.66
N GLY A 55 16.72 2.46 -17.35
CA GLY A 55 16.93 1.28 -18.18
C GLY A 55 18.29 0.59 -18.03
N ASP A 56 19.27 1.19 -17.35
CA ASP A 56 20.56 0.56 -17.05
C ASP A 56 20.43 -0.56 -15.99
N GLU A 57 21.43 -1.45 -15.96
CA GLU A 57 21.38 -2.63 -15.09
C GLU A 57 21.34 -2.26 -13.60
N ILE A 58 22.07 -1.20 -13.20
CA ILE A 58 22.15 -0.76 -11.81
C ILE A 58 20.81 -0.20 -11.35
N THR A 59 20.19 0.66 -12.16
CA THR A 59 18.87 1.24 -11.83
C THR A 59 17.77 0.19 -11.84
N ARG A 60 17.86 -0.84 -12.68
CA ARG A 60 16.93 -1.99 -12.65
C ARG A 60 17.07 -2.82 -11.38
N TRP A 61 18.30 -3.13 -10.93
CA TRP A 61 18.50 -3.80 -9.65
C TRP A 61 18.00 -2.95 -8.48
N ALA A 62 18.27 -1.64 -8.51
CA ALA A 62 17.75 -0.71 -7.51
C ALA A 62 16.22 -0.68 -7.49
N ALA A 63 15.57 -0.64 -8.66
CA ALA A 63 14.12 -0.70 -8.80
C ALA A 63 13.56 -2.00 -8.21
N LEU A 64 14.16 -3.15 -8.53
CA LEU A 64 13.71 -4.46 -8.05
C LEU A 64 13.85 -4.59 -6.53
N ILE A 65 14.98 -4.17 -5.96
CA ILE A 65 15.23 -4.20 -4.51
C ILE A 65 14.25 -3.26 -3.81
N LEU A 66 14.11 -2.03 -4.29
CA LEU A 66 13.22 -1.04 -3.70
C LEU A 66 11.75 -1.47 -3.79
N TYR A 67 11.36 -2.09 -4.90
CA TYR A 67 10.04 -2.70 -5.08
C TYR A 67 9.79 -3.83 -4.10
N ALA A 68 10.74 -4.76 -3.94
CA ALA A 68 10.63 -5.87 -3.00
C ALA A 68 10.52 -5.37 -1.54
N LEU A 69 11.30 -4.34 -1.18
CA LEU A 69 11.20 -3.70 0.13
C LEU A 69 9.85 -3.02 0.33
N ALA A 70 9.36 -2.23 -0.64
CA ALA A 70 8.08 -1.54 -0.54
C ALA A 70 6.88 -2.50 -0.47
N ALA A 71 6.90 -3.59 -1.25
CA ALA A 71 5.87 -4.62 -1.20
C ALA A 71 5.94 -5.46 0.09
N GLY A 72 7.15 -5.76 0.58
CA GLY A 72 7.37 -6.50 1.81
C GLY A 72 7.00 -5.72 3.07
N THR A 73 7.23 -4.41 3.08
CA THR A 73 6.89 -3.55 4.22
C THR A 73 5.38 -3.39 4.41
N ASP A 74 4.57 -3.46 3.34
CA ASP A 74 3.11 -3.51 3.45
C ASP A 74 2.62 -4.70 4.29
N TRP A 75 3.16 -5.88 4.01
CA TRP A 75 2.79 -7.07 4.76
C TRP A 75 3.22 -6.99 6.24
N LEU A 76 4.40 -6.44 6.50
CA LEU A 76 4.93 -6.23 7.86
C LEU A 76 4.13 -5.19 8.65
N ASP A 77 3.72 -4.09 8.02
CA ASP A 77 2.89 -3.06 8.64
C ASP A 77 1.53 -3.59 9.02
N GLY A 78 0.90 -4.44 8.20
CA GLY A 78 -0.37 -5.07 8.53
C GLY A 78 -0.33 -5.91 9.82
N LEU A 79 0.85 -6.44 10.18
CA LEU A 79 1.11 -7.16 11.42
C LEU A 79 1.42 -6.22 12.59
N LEU A 80 2.28 -5.22 12.39
CA LEU A 80 2.72 -4.29 13.44
C LEU A 80 1.64 -3.25 13.81
N ALA A 81 0.89 -2.76 12.83
CA ALA A 81 -0.20 -1.80 13.01
C ALA A 81 -1.28 -2.30 13.98
N ARG A 82 -1.55 -3.62 13.99
CA ARG A 82 -2.52 -4.24 14.90
C ARG A 82 -2.07 -4.24 16.36
N GLN A 83 -0.78 -4.03 16.62
CA GLN A 83 -0.20 -4.14 17.95
C GLN A 83 0.18 -2.78 18.56
N LEU A 84 0.35 -1.73 17.74
CA LEU A 84 0.98 -0.48 18.19
C LEU A 84 0.03 0.72 18.34
N ASP A 85 -1.19 0.66 17.80
CA ASP A 85 -2.25 1.71 17.89
C ASP A 85 -1.74 3.16 17.66
N ALA A 86 -0.67 3.29 16.86
CA ALA A 86 0.13 4.51 16.72
C ALA A 86 0.07 5.12 15.30
N ILE A 87 -0.95 4.77 14.52
CA ILE A 87 -1.09 5.28 13.15
C ILE A 87 -1.78 6.65 13.16
N THR A 88 -1.16 7.63 12.53
CA THR A 88 -1.75 8.97 12.39
C THR A 88 -2.90 8.97 11.37
N THR A 89 -3.78 9.96 11.45
CA THR A 89 -4.84 10.16 10.43
C THR A 89 -4.23 10.40 9.04
N PHE A 90 -3.10 11.09 8.98
CA PHE A 90 -2.37 11.35 7.73
C PHE A 90 -1.78 10.07 7.12
N GLY A 91 -1.11 9.24 7.93
CA GLY A 91 -0.60 7.93 7.47
C GLY A 91 -1.71 7.04 6.91
N ARG A 92 -2.84 6.92 7.63
CA ARG A 92 -4.02 6.18 7.15
C ARG A 92 -4.58 6.67 5.83
N MET A 93 -4.50 7.97 5.57
CA MET A 93 -4.93 8.55 4.29
C MET A 93 -3.95 8.22 3.17
N LEU A 94 -2.64 8.24 3.45
CA LEU A 94 -1.60 7.96 2.47
C LEU A 94 -1.51 6.48 2.09
N ASP A 95 -1.78 5.54 2.99
CA ASP A 95 -1.65 4.10 2.72
C ASP A 95 -2.39 3.66 1.44
N PRO A 96 -3.70 3.93 1.25
CA PRO A 96 -4.41 3.55 0.03
C PRO A 96 -3.94 4.29 -1.23
N ILE A 97 -3.31 5.46 -1.06
CA ILE A 97 -2.75 6.24 -2.17
C ILE A 97 -1.43 5.59 -2.62
N ALA A 98 -0.55 5.28 -1.67
CA ALA A 98 0.74 4.64 -1.93
C ALA A 98 0.57 3.30 -2.66
N ASP A 99 -0.40 2.48 -2.26
CA ASP A 99 -0.68 1.19 -2.90
C ASP A 99 -1.07 1.35 -4.37
N LYS A 100 -1.98 2.28 -4.69
CA LYS A 100 -2.40 2.56 -6.06
C LYS A 100 -1.26 3.14 -6.89
N LEU A 101 -0.48 4.06 -6.31
CA LEU A 101 0.68 4.65 -6.98
C LEU A 101 1.74 3.61 -7.31
N LEU A 102 2.01 2.67 -6.41
CA LEU A 102 2.99 1.62 -6.63
C LEU A 102 2.60 0.75 -7.82
N MET A 103 1.36 0.24 -7.82
CA MET A 103 0.91 -0.65 -8.87
C MET A 103 0.73 0.08 -10.21
N ALA A 104 0.01 1.20 -10.23
CA ALA A 104 -0.21 1.97 -11.44
C ALA A 104 1.12 2.50 -12.02
N GLY A 105 1.99 3.06 -11.18
CA GLY A 105 3.28 3.59 -11.60
C GLY A 105 4.17 2.52 -12.24
N CYS A 106 4.28 1.34 -11.62
CA CYS A 106 5.07 0.25 -12.18
C CYS A 106 4.48 -0.25 -13.51
N LEU A 107 3.16 -0.42 -13.60
CA LEU A 107 2.51 -0.84 -14.85
C LEU A 107 2.70 0.20 -15.96
N PHE A 108 2.56 1.49 -15.67
CA PHE A 108 2.81 2.54 -16.67
C PHE A 108 4.26 2.56 -17.15
N ALA A 109 5.24 2.40 -16.26
CA ALA A 109 6.65 2.30 -16.67
C ALA A 109 6.88 1.07 -17.55
N LEU A 110 6.35 -0.09 -17.19
CA LEU A 110 6.46 -1.31 -18.00
C LEU A 110 5.80 -1.15 -19.38
N LEU A 111 4.65 -0.47 -19.45
CA LEU A 111 3.99 -0.15 -20.71
C LEU A 111 4.82 0.82 -21.56
N ALA A 112 5.43 1.83 -20.95
CA ALA A 112 6.28 2.80 -21.66
C ALA A 112 7.55 2.16 -22.23
N MET A 113 8.04 1.08 -21.62
CA MET A 113 9.17 0.31 -22.14
C MET A 113 8.80 -0.58 -23.34
N ASP A 114 7.51 -0.85 -23.55
CA ASP A 114 6.92 -1.58 -24.69
C ASP A 114 7.61 -2.91 -25.08
N ASN A 115 8.08 -3.67 -24.08
CA ASN A 115 8.84 -4.91 -24.34
C ASN A 115 7.98 -6.08 -24.86
N TRP A 116 6.66 -6.05 -24.64
CA TRP A 116 5.77 -7.21 -24.86
C TRP A 116 4.54 -6.88 -25.72
N GLY A 117 4.39 -5.64 -26.18
CA GLY A 117 3.25 -5.16 -26.96
C GLY A 117 1.90 -5.53 -26.35
N TRP A 118 0.99 -6.01 -27.20
CA TRP A 118 -0.41 -6.31 -26.83
C TRP A 118 -0.55 -7.37 -25.71
N LEU A 119 0.40 -8.30 -25.58
CA LEU A 119 0.34 -9.37 -24.59
C LEU A 119 0.43 -8.84 -23.15
N PHE A 120 1.12 -7.72 -22.95
CA PHE A 120 1.19 -7.04 -21.66
C PHE A 120 0.24 -5.84 -21.59
N PHE A 121 0.06 -5.12 -22.71
CA PHE A 121 -0.81 -3.95 -22.77
C PHE A 121 -2.24 -4.25 -22.31
N VAL A 122 -2.86 -5.31 -22.84
CA VAL A 122 -4.24 -5.67 -22.53
C VAL A 122 -4.46 -5.96 -21.03
N PRO A 123 -3.71 -6.90 -20.39
CA PRO A 123 -3.92 -7.18 -18.97
C PRO A 123 -3.55 -5.99 -18.07
N ALA A 124 -2.52 -5.21 -18.39
CA ALA A 124 -2.17 -4.02 -17.62
C ALA A 124 -3.26 -2.94 -17.69
N LEU A 125 -3.85 -2.71 -18.87
CA LEU A 125 -4.96 -1.79 -19.05
C LEU A 125 -6.19 -2.22 -18.25
N LEU A 126 -6.55 -3.50 -18.29
CA LEU A 126 -7.67 -4.06 -17.52
C LEU A 126 -7.47 -3.85 -16.01
N ILE A 127 -6.25 -4.06 -15.53
CA ILE A 127 -5.89 -3.83 -14.12
C ILE A 127 -6.09 -2.36 -13.76
N ILE A 128 -5.50 -1.43 -14.51
CA ILE A 128 -5.55 0.01 -14.23
C ILE A 128 -7.00 0.53 -14.26
N LEU A 129 -7.75 0.21 -15.32
CA LEU A 129 -9.15 0.63 -15.47
C LEU A 129 -10.00 0.13 -14.30
N ARG A 130 -9.80 -1.13 -13.89
CA ARG A 130 -10.53 -1.69 -12.74
C ARG A 130 -10.19 -0.96 -11.45
N GLU A 131 -8.93 -0.62 -11.21
CA GLU A 131 -8.53 0.11 -9.99
C GLU A 131 -9.22 1.48 -9.90
N VAL A 132 -9.28 2.22 -10.99
CA VAL A 132 -9.98 3.51 -11.07
C VAL A 132 -11.49 3.32 -10.88
N LEU A 133 -12.10 2.35 -11.58
CA LEU A 133 -13.54 2.08 -11.50
C LEU A 133 -13.98 1.74 -10.08
N ILE A 134 -13.28 0.84 -9.41
CA ILE A 134 -13.63 0.39 -8.05
C ILE A 134 -13.33 1.47 -7.01
N ALA A 135 -12.33 2.33 -7.25
CA ALA A 135 -12.12 3.50 -6.41
C ALA A 135 -13.29 4.48 -6.49
N GLY A 136 -13.73 4.83 -7.70
CA GLY A 136 -14.87 5.73 -7.92
C GLY A 136 -16.18 5.14 -7.39
N LEU A 137 -16.44 3.86 -7.64
CA LEU A 137 -17.64 3.19 -7.11
C LEU A 137 -17.65 3.18 -5.57
N ARG A 138 -16.50 2.91 -4.94
CA ARG A 138 -16.41 2.95 -3.47
C ARG A 138 -16.71 4.33 -2.92
N GLU A 139 -16.22 5.38 -3.57
CA GLU A 139 -16.48 6.76 -3.16
C GLU A 139 -17.97 7.11 -3.31
N PHE A 140 -18.60 6.72 -4.41
CA PHE A 140 -20.04 6.90 -4.64
C PHE A 140 -20.90 6.20 -3.58
N VAL A 141 -20.56 4.95 -3.24
CA VAL A 141 -21.33 4.12 -2.29
C VAL A 141 -21.01 4.44 -0.83
N ALA A 142 -19.87 5.06 -0.52
CA ALA A 142 -19.46 5.38 0.86
C ALA A 142 -20.48 6.25 1.63
N GLY A 143 -21.34 7.01 0.91
CA GLY A 143 -22.44 7.76 1.51
C GLY A 143 -23.57 6.90 2.12
N HIS A 144 -23.66 5.61 1.77
CA HIS A 144 -24.78 4.73 2.10
C HIS A 144 -24.45 3.64 3.15
N SER A 145 -23.39 3.83 3.95
CA SER A 145 -22.99 2.96 5.06
C SER A 145 -22.87 1.44 4.74
N ILE A 146 -22.51 1.10 3.50
CA ILE A 146 -22.35 -0.29 3.06
C ILE A 146 -20.95 -0.82 3.42
N ILE A 147 -20.90 -1.78 4.35
CA ILE A 147 -19.67 -2.50 4.70
C ILE A 147 -19.49 -3.69 3.76
N LEU A 148 -18.78 -3.49 2.65
CA LEU A 148 -18.45 -4.56 1.71
C LEU A 148 -17.30 -5.41 2.26
N HIS A 149 -17.61 -6.62 2.71
CA HIS A 149 -16.63 -7.60 3.18
C HIS A 149 -15.61 -7.95 2.09
N VAL A 150 -14.33 -7.95 2.46
CA VAL A 150 -13.22 -8.32 1.56
C VAL A 150 -13.30 -9.81 1.24
N THR A 151 -13.48 -10.16 -0.04
CA THR A 151 -13.50 -11.55 -0.51
C THR A 151 -12.08 -12.12 -0.63
N TRP A 152 -11.94 -13.44 -0.53
CA TRP A 152 -10.65 -14.12 -0.74
C TRP A 152 -10.05 -13.82 -2.11
N LEU A 153 -10.88 -13.66 -3.15
CA LEU A 153 -10.47 -13.20 -4.48
C LEU A 153 -9.67 -11.89 -4.43
N ALA A 154 -10.05 -10.96 -3.56
CA ALA A 154 -9.38 -9.68 -3.42
C ALA A 154 -7.99 -9.79 -2.76
N LYS A 155 -7.71 -10.87 -2.01
CA LYS A 155 -6.37 -11.15 -1.48
C LYS A 155 -5.48 -11.76 -2.55
N PHE A 156 -5.98 -12.79 -3.24
CA PHE A 156 -5.22 -13.48 -4.28
C PHE A 156 -4.85 -12.57 -5.44
N LYS A 157 -5.74 -11.65 -5.85
CA LYS A 157 -5.42 -10.71 -6.93
C LYS A 157 -4.20 -9.84 -6.61
N THR A 158 -4.10 -9.33 -5.38
CA THR A 158 -3.05 -8.38 -5.00
C THR A 158 -1.72 -9.10 -4.96
N THR A 159 -1.68 -10.30 -4.37
CA THR A 159 -0.48 -11.14 -4.42
C THR A 159 -0.07 -11.46 -5.86
N ALA A 160 -1.02 -11.85 -6.71
CA ALA A 160 -0.73 -12.14 -8.11
C ALA A 160 -0.17 -10.92 -8.86
N GLN A 161 -0.75 -9.73 -8.67
CA GLN A 161 -0.26 -8.47 -9.26
C GLN A 161 1.15 -8.12 -8.77
N LEU A 162 1.37 -8.18 -7.45
CA LEU A 162 2.67 -7.85 -6.87
C LEU A 162 3.77 -8.79 -7.38
N VAL A 163 3.48 -10.09 -7.48
CA VAL A 163 4.42 -11.07 -8.02
C VAL A 163 4.63 -10.85 -9.51
N ALA A 164 3.56 -10.63 -10.30
CA ALA A 164 3.65 -10.38 -11.73
C ALA A 164 4.55 -9.18 -12.04
N VAL A 165 4.39 -8.06 -11.33
CA VAL A 165 5.20 -6.85 -11.52
C VAL A 165 6.65 -7.08 -11.08
N GLY A 166 6.89 -7.78 -9.96
CA GLY A 166 8.26 -8.12 -9.54
C GLY A 166 9.00 -8.95 -10.58
N PHE A 167 8.34 -9.92 -11.19
CA PHE A 167 8.88 -10.69 -12.31
C PHE A 167 9.09 -9.82 -13.55
N ALA A 168 8.15 -8.93 -13.89
CA ALA A 168 8.28 -8.02 -15.02
C ALA A 168 9.50 -7.09 -14.89
N ILE A 169 9.78 -6.58 -13.70
CA ILE A 169 10.97 -5.75 -13.41
C ILE A 169 12.24 -6.59 -13.59
N SER A 170 12.23 -7.86 -13.18
CA SER A 170 13.41 -8.72 -13.22
C SER A 170 13.72 -9.31 -14.59
N VAL A 171 12.76 -9.38 -15.54
CA VAL A 171 12.96 -9.99 -16.86
C VAL A 171 14.29 -9.56 -17.52
N PRO A 172 14.62 -8.26 -17.63
CA PRO A 172 15.84 -7.88 -18.36
C PRO A 172 17.13 -8.01 -17.55
N LEU A 173 17.03 -8.38 -16.25
CA LEU A 173 18.17 -8.76 -15.41
C LEU A 173 18.49 -10.25 -15.53
N MET A 174 17.60 -11.04 -16.12
CA MET A 174 17.72 -12.49 -16.18
C MET A 174 18.34 -12.93 -17.52
N PRO A 175 19.10 -14.06 -17.54
CA PRO A 175 19.60 -14.62 -18.79
C PRO A 175 18.45 -14.97 -19.75
N PRO A 176 18.58 -14.76 -21.07
CA PRO A 176 17.50 -14.99 -22.04
C PRO A 176 16.94 -16.42 -22.09
N LEU A 177 17.69 -17.41 -21.59
CA LEU A 177 17.28 -18.82 -21.57
C LEU A 177 16.30 -19.14 -20.43
N TRP A 178 16.13 -18.23 -19.47
CA TRP A 178 15.23 -18.44 -18.35
C TRP A 178 13.78 -18.10 -18.76
N PRO A 179 12.78 -18.92 -18.39
CA PRO A 179 11.39 -18.74 -18.79
C PRO A 179 10.68 -17.58 -18.06
N VAL A 180 11.44 -16.61 -17.51
CA VAL A 180 10.95 -15.53 -16.65
C VAL A 180 9.96 -14.65 -17.40
N GLU A 181 10.18 -14.42 -18.70
CA GLU A 181 9.25 -13.68 -19.56
C GLU A 181 7.90 -14.40 -19.70
N MET A 182 7.90 -15.69 -20.03
CA MET A 182 6.67 -16.48 -20.14
C MET A 182 5.91 -16.54 -18.82
N VAL A 183 6.65 -16.71 -17.71
CA VAL A 183 6.07 -16.68 -16.35
C VAL A 183 5.46 -15.32 -16.05
N THR A 184 6.14 -14.22 -16.40
CA THR A 184 5.62 -12.85 -16.24
C THR A 184 4.30 -12.67 -16.98
N ILE A 185 4.24 -13.07 -18.25
CA ILE A 185 3.03 -12.98 -19.06
C ILE A 185 1.90 -13.82 -18.45
N GLY A 186 2.18 -15.05 -18.05
CA GLY A 186 1.18 -15.90 -17.38
C GLY A 186 0.65 -15.27 -16.07
N LEU A 187 1.54 -14.71 -15.25
CA LEU A 187 1.19 -14.08 -13.99
C LEU A 187 0.36 -12.80 -14.18
N ILE A 188 0.71 -11.94 -15.14
CA ILE A 188 -0.05 -10.70 -15.37
C ILE A 188 -1.45 -10.97 -15.92
N TRP A 189 -1.61 -12.01 -16.75
CA TRP A 189 -2.93 -12.46 -17.21
C TRP A 189 -3.77 -13.07 -16.08
N LEU A 190 -3.16 -13.90 -15.22
CA LEU A 190 -3.82 -14.40 -14.02
C LEU A 190 -4.25 -13.24 -13.10
N ALA A 191 -3.37 -12.27 -12.88
CA ALA A 191 -3.65 -11.08 -12.11
C ALA A 191 -4.82 -10.27 -12.70
N ALA A 192 -4.82 -10.02 -14.02
CA ALA A 192 -5.91 -9.33 -14.70
C ALA A 192 -7.25 -10.07 -14.56
N PHE A 193 -7.25 -11.39 -14.74
CA PHE A 193 -8.45 -12.22 -14.56
C PHE A 193 -9.01 -12.10 -13.14
N LEU A 194 -8.18 -12.27 -12.11
CA LEU A 194 -8.59 -12.13 -10.71
C LEU A 194 -9.08 -10.71 -10.39
N THR A 195 -8.45 -9.71 -11.00
CA THR A 195 -8.80 -8.29 -10.84
C THR A 195 -10.18 -7.99 -11.43
N VAL A 196 -10.48 -8.48 -12.63
CA VAL A 196 -11.80 -8.37 -13.27
C VAL A 196 -12.85 -9.14 -12.48
N ALA A 197 -12.60 -10.40 -12.13
CA ALA A 197 -13.52 -11.23 -11.36
C ALA A 197 -13.89 -10.60 -10.01
N SER A 198 -12.91 -10.06 -9.29
CA SER A 198 -13.16 -9.34 -8.02
C SER A 198 -13.84 -7.98 -8.23
N GLY A 199 -13.65 -7.34 -9.39
CA GLY A 199 -14.35 -6.11 -9.75
C GLY A 199 -15.83 -6.37 -9.99
N TRP A 200 -16.15 -7.44 -10.71
CA TRP A 200 -17.52 -7.86 -10.99
C TRP A 200 -18.29 -8.21 -9.71
N ASP A 201 -17.70 -9.00 -8.80
CA ASP A 201 -18.30 -9.33 -7.50
C ASP A 201 -18.62 -8.07 -6.68
N TYR A 202 -17.72 -7.08 -6.70
CA TYR A 202 -17.95 -5.81 -6.00
C TYR A 202 -19.07 -4.99 -6.66
N PHE A 203 -19.08 -4.93 -7.99
CA PHE A 203 -20.07 -4.17 -8.76
C PHE A 203 -21.49 -4.72 -8.56
N GLN A 204 -21.66 -6.04 -8.58
CA GLN A 204 -22.97 -6.67 -8.30
C GLN A 204 -23.48 -6.35 -6.90
N LYS A 205 -22.61 -6.40 -5.89
CA LYS A 205 -22.97 -6.06 -4.51
C LYS A 205 -23.36 -4.60 -4.35
N ALA A 206 -22.69 -3.69 -5.06
CA ALA A 206 -23.07 -2.27 -5.07
C ALA A 206 -24.47 -2.06 -5.69
N LEU A 207 -24.75 -2.66 -6.85
CA LEU A 207 -26.04 -2.51 -7.54
C LEU A 207 -27.22 -3.11 -6.76
N GLN A 208 -27.03 -4.25 -6.08
CA GLN A 208 -28.10 -4.89 -5.31
C GLN A 208 -28.59 -4.02 -4.14
N HIS A 209 -27.76 -3.11 -3.64
CA HIS A 209 -28.15 -2.24 -2.54
C HIS A 209 -28.79 -0.93 -3.00
N ASP A 210 -28.34 -0.32 -4.09
CA ASP A 210 -28.91 0.95 -4.58
C ASP A 210 -30.28 0.79 -5.27
N PHE A 211 -30.59 -0.39 -5.85
CA PHE A 211 -31.84 -0.61 -6.59
C PHE A 211 -33.00 -1.16 -5.74
N PHE A 212 -32.75 -1.59 -4.49
CA PHE A 212 -33.76 -2.26 -3.64
C PHE A 212 -33.97 -1.60 -2.25
N SER A 213 -33.46 -0.39 -2.04
CA SER A 213 -33.78 0.47 -0.87
C SER A 213 -34.47 1.76 -1.31
#